data_AF-A0A1Q5UAS6-F1
#
_entry.id   AF-A0A1Q5UAS6-F1
#
_cell.length_a   1.000
_cell.length_b   1.000
_cell.length_c   1.000
_cell.angle_alpha   90.00
_cell.angle_beta   90.00
_cell.angle_gamma   90.00
#
_symmetry.space_group_name_H-M   'P 1'
#
loop_
_entity.id
_entity.type
_entity.pdbx_description
1 polymer ?
#
loop_
_entity_poly.entity_id
_entity_poly.type
_entity_poly.pdbx_seq_one_letter_code
_entity_poly.pdbx_strand_id
1 'polypeptide(L)'
;MIPDEIRDGKQIDSQREPDASSKHRQARYPGVIIEVCYSQKGRCVSHLADEYILSTDGSVSAVVALDIDYKGSKKATITVWRPEYATLDGKEELQATATIDALVRTI
;
A
#
# COMPACT_ATOMS: atom_id res chain seq x y z
N MET A 1 -10.30 6.18 -5.70
CA MET A 1 -10.81 7.20 -4.78
C MET A 1 -10.62 6.64 -3.39
N ILE A 2 -9.60 7.13 -2.70
CA ILE A 2 -9.15 6.68 -1.38
C ILE A 2 -9.15 7.96 -0.53
N PRO A 3 -9.78 8.00 0.65
CA PRO A 3 -9.99 9.26 1.37
C PRO A 3 -8.72 9.68 2.15
N ASP A 4 -8.31 10.95 2.06
CA ASP A 4 -7.15 11.50 2.80
C ASP A 4 -7.61 12.55 3.84
N GLU A 5 -8.26 12.08 4.91
CA GLU A 5 -8.75 12.89 6.04
C GLU A 5 -10.02 13.75 5.81
N ILE A 6 -10.66 14.08 6.94
CA ILE A 6 -11.83 14.96 7.03
C ILE A 6 -11.34 16.35 7.44
N ARG A 7 -11.34 17.32 6.51
CA ARG A 7 -11.14 18.73 6.84
C ARG A 7 -12.45 19.49 6.62
N ASP A 8 -12.94 20.16 7.67
CA ASP A 8 -14.11 21.05 7.60
C ASP A 8 -15.41 20.35 7.12
N GLY A 9 -15.66 19.12 7.59
CA GLY A 9 -16.89 18.37 7.26
C GLY A 9 -17.01 17.91 5.81
N LYS A 10 -15.96 18.08 5.00
CA LYS A 10 -15.93 17.69 3.59
C LYS A 10 -14.86 16.62 3.40
N GLN A 11 -15.27 15.43 2.97
CA GLN A 11 -14.35 14.37 2.53
C GLN A 11 -13.55 14.90 1.34
N ILE A 12 -12.25 15.14 1.54
CA ILE A 12 -11.33 15.46 0.47
C ILE A 12 -10.79 14.14 -0.05
N ASP A 13 -11.30 13.71 -1.20
CA ASP A 13 -10.73 12.57 -1.90
C ASP A 13 -9.37 12.99 -2.45
N SER A 14 -8.28 12.43 -1.90
CA SER A 14 -7.04 12.46 -2.65
C SER A 14 -7.21 11.49 -3.81
N GLN A 15 -7.15 12.04 -5.01
CA GLN A 15 -7.12 11.23 -6.20
C GLN A 15 -5.72 10.64 -6.31
N ARG A 16 -5.48 9.55 -5.58
CA ARG A 16 -4.29 8.71 -5.74
C ARG A 16 -4.37 8.01 -7.09
N GLU A 17 -3.27 8.01 -7.82
CA GLU A 17 -3.11 7.35 -9.12
C GLU A 17 -2.09 6.22 -8.99
N PRO A 18 -2.51 5.04 -8.49
CA PRO A 18 -1.61 3.90 -8.39
C PRO A 18 -1.20 3.42 -9.78
N ASP A 19 0.00 2.88 -9.92
CA ASP A 19 0.49 2.35 -11.20
C ASP A 19 -0.42 1.27 -11.78
N ALA A 20 -0.99 0.42 -10.91
CA ALA A 20 -2.10 -0.45 -11.27
C ALA A 20 -3.02 -0.76 -10.07
N SER A 21 -4.27 -1.10 -10.36
CA SER A 21 -5.23 -1.54 -9.34
C SER A 21 -6.18 -2.61 -9.87
N SER A 22 -6.63 -3.49 -8.97
CA SER A 22 -7.68 -4.47 -9.24
C SER A 22 -8.85 -4.23 -8.31
N LYS A 23 -10.03 -4.00 -8.90
CA LYS A 23 -11.26 -3.67 -8.19
C LYS A 23 -12.36 -4.65 -8.53
N HIS A 24 -12.96 -5.25 -7.51
CA HIS A 24 -14.18 -6.02 -7.68
C HIS A 24 -15.35 -5.10 -8.08
N ARG A 25 -16.21 -5.57 -8.99
CA ARG A 25 -17.29 -4.74 -9.59
C ARG A 25 -18.22 -4.11 -8.55
N GLN A 26 -18.42 -4.78 -7.42
CA GLN A 26 -19.30 -4.34 -6.34
C GLN A 26 -18.57 -3.65 -5.18
N ALA A 27 -17.24 -3.59 -5.21
CA ALA A 27 -16.47 -2.97 -4.13
C ALA A 27 -16.47 -1.45 -4.25
N ARG A 28 -16.41 -0.74 -3.12
CA ARG A 28 -16.22 0.72 -3.09
C ARG A 28 -14.78 1.08 -3.49
N TYR A 29 -13.81 0.41 -2.88
CA TYR A 29 -12.37 0.58 -3.11
C TYR A 29 -11.79 -0.59 -3.92
N PRO A 30 -10.64 -0.42 -4.59
CA PRO A 30 -9.89 -1.55 -5.14
C PRO A 30 -9.50 -2.53 -4.02
N GLY A 31 -9.50 -3.83 -4.33
CA GLY A 31 -9.07 -4.84 -3.38
C GLY A 31 -7.55 -5.03 -3.38
N VAL A 32 -6.89 -4.71 -4.49
CA VAL A 32 -5.43 -4.80 -4.67
C VAL A 32 -4.91 -3.54 -5.33
N ILE A 33 -3.83 -2.99 -4.79
CA ILE A 33 -3.04 -1.91 -5.36
C ILE A 33 -1.64 -2.43 -5.72
N ILE A 34 -1.08 -1.98 -6.85
CA ILE A 34 0.27 -2.29 -7.28
C ILE A 34 1.01 -0.97 -7.55
N GLU A 35 2.21 -0.84 -6.97
CA GLU A 35 3.09 0.32 -7.14
C GLU A 35 4.49 -0.14 -7.58
N VAL A 36 5.10 0.61 -8.50
CA VAL A 36 6.46 0.43 -8.97
C VAL A 36 7.31 1.59 -8.46
N CYS A 37 8.12 1.31 -7.44
CA CYS A 37 8.98 2.28 -6.81
C CYS A 37 10.37 2.28 -7.45
N TYR A 38 10.79 3.44 -7.97
CA TYR A 38 12.08 3.60 -8.66
C TYR A 38 13.07 4.39 -7.80
N SER A 39 13.86 3.74 -6.94
CA SER A 39 15.00 4.28 -6.14
C SER A 39 14.80 5.58 -5.34
N GLN A 40 13.66 6.23 -5.45
CA GLN A 40 13.22 7.35 -4.65
C GLN A 40 12.84 6.77 -3.30
N LYS A 41 13.87 6.45 -2.52
CA LYS A 41 13.85 6.02 -1.13
C LYS A 41 12.87 4.87 -0.87
N GLY A 42 13.39 3.67 -0.62
CA GLY A 42 12.67 2.54 0.00
C GLY A 42 12.05 2.82 1.40
N ARG A 43 11.81 4.09 1.73
CA ARG A 43 11.08 4.62 2.88
C ARG A 43 9.65 5.07 2.55
N CYS A 44 9.23 5.10 1.28
CA CYS A 44 7.85 5.47 0.93
C CYS A 44 6.89 4.26 0.84
N VAL A 45 7.37 3.03 0.67
CA VAL A 45 6.50 1.88 0.41
C VAL A 45 5.61 1.50 1.60
N SER A 46 6.16 1.48 2.82
CA SER A 46 5.37 1.20 4.03
C SER A 46 4.33 2.31 4.27
N HIS A 47 4.72 3.57 4.02
CA HIS A 47 3.81 4.72 4.14
C HIS A 47 2.66 4.62 3.13
N LEU A 48 2.94 4.26 1.87
CA LEU A 48 1.90 4.04 0.86
C LEU A 48 0.98 2.87 1.25
N ALA A 49 1.54 1.80 1.83
CA ALA A 49 0.75 0.68 2.30
C ALA A 49 -0.20 1.08 3.45
N ASP A 50 0.31 1.80 4.45
CA ASP A 50 -0.49 2.36 5.54
C ASP A 50 -1.60 3.28 5.00
N GLU A 51 -1.25 4.21 4.11
CA GLU A 51 -2.21 5.12 3.51
C GLU A 51 -3.33 4.35 2.81
N TYR A 52 -3.02 3.39 1.93
CA TYR A 52 -4.04 2.65 1.21
C TYR A 52 -4.88 1.73 2.11
N ILE A 53 -4.26 1.03 3.06
CA ILE A 53 -4.93 0.05 3.90
C ILE A 53 -5.74 0.74 4.99
N LEU A 54 -5.17 1.70 5.72
CA LEU A 54 -5.80 2.33 6.87
C LEU A 54 -6.90 3.32 6.47
N SER A 55 -6.68 4.13 5.42
CA SER A 55 -7.70 5.09 4.97
C SER A 55 -8.95 4.41 4.41
N THR A 56 -8.84 3.14 3.99
CA THR A 56 -9.96 2.35 3.48
C THR A 56 -10.51 1.35 4.49
N ASP A 57 -10.07 1.43 5.76
CA ASP A 57 -10.44 0.51 6.83
C ASP A 57 -10.26 -0.96 6.42
N GLY A 58 -9.12 -1.26 5.78
CA GLY A 58 -8.76 -2.59 5.32
C GLY A 58 -9.48 -3.05 4.04
N SER A 59 -10.30 -2.21 3.41
CA SER A 59 -10.96 -2.58 2.15
C SER A 59 -9.97 -2.78 1.01
N VAL A 60 -8.83 -2.10 1.01
CA VAL A 60 -7.65 -2.51 0.23
C VAL A 60 -7.01 -3.69 0.96
N SER A 61 -7.25 -4.89 0.45
CA SER A 61 -6.81 -6.15 1.07
C SER A 61 -5.35 -6.52 0.81
N ALA A 62 -4.70 -5.85 -0.15
CA ALA A 62 -3.29 -6.02 -0.44
C ALA A 62 -2.70 -4.80 -1.17
N VAL A 63 -1.48 -4.42 -0.79
CA VAL A 63 -0.62 -3.50 -1.54
C VAL A 63 0.64 -4.26 -1.96
N VAL A 64 0.89 -4.33 -3.26
CA VAL A 64 2.07 -4.97 -3.84
C VAL A 64 3.02 -3.88 -4.31
N ALA A 65 4.22 -3.84 -3.76
CA ALA A 65 5.22 -2.87 -4.13
C ALA A 65 6.41 -3.57 -4.79
N LEU A 66 6.83 -3.05 -5.94
CA LEU A 66 8.05 -3.44 -6.64
C LEU A 66 9.08 -2.33 -6.47
N ASP A 67 10.06 -2.51 -5.58
CA ASP A 67 11.18 -1.59 -5.40
C ASP A 67 12.35 -2.00 -6.29
N ILE A 68 12.69 -1.18 -7.28
CA ILE A 68 13.78 -1.43 -8.23
C ILE A 68 14.99 -0.58 -7.83
N ASP A 69 16.10 -1.24 -7.49
CA ASP A 69 17.33 -0.55 -7.11
C ASP A 69 17.96 0.14 -8.33
N TYR A 70 18.19 1.45 -8.19
CA TYR A 70 18.81 2.27 -9.24
C TYR A 70 20.18 2.73 -8.77
N LYS A 71 21.22 1.96 -9.15
CA LYS A 71 22.65 2.34 -9.21
C LYS A 71 23.55 1.22 -9.75
N GLY A 72 23.03 0.41 -10.68
CA GLY A 72 23.79 -0.65 -11.34
C GLY A 72 23.66 -2.04 -10.73
N SER A 73 22.78 -2.22 -9.74
CA SER A 73 22.37 -3.54 -9.29
C SER A 73 21.13 -3.98 -10.08
N LYS A 74 21.14 -5.21 -10.59
CA LYS A 74 19.96 -5.83 -11.23
C LYS A 74 19.02 -6.42 -10.17
N LYS A 75 18.78 -5.68 -9.09
CA LYS A 75 17.97 -6.16 -7.97
C LYS A 75 16.67 -5.40 -7.93
N ALA A 76 15.59 -6.13 -7.68
CA ALA A 76 14.36 -5.53 -7.24
C ALA A 76 13.82 -6.34 -6.07
N THR A 77 13.00 -5.71 -5.24
CA THR A 77 12.35 -6.35 -4.11
C THR A 77 10.84 -6.25 -4.34
N ILE A 78 10.15 -7.38 -4.17
CA ILE A 78 8.68 -7.39 -4.12
C ILE A 78 8.28 -7.51 -2.67
N THR A 79 7.54 -6.51 -2.19
CA THR A 79 6.97 -6.51 -0.85
C THR A 79 5.44 -6.52 -0.93
N VAL A 80 4.78 -7.39 -0.16
CA VAL A 80 3.31 -7.46 -0.09
C VAL A 80 2.84 -7.08 1.30
N TRP A 81 2.04 -6.01 1.38
CA TRP A 81 1.42 -5.55 2.62
C TRP A 81 -0.03 -5.97 2.70
N ARG A 82 -0.50 -6.38 3.89
CA ARG A 82 -1.89 -6.78 4.15
C ARG A 82 -2.43 -6.14 5.42
N PRO A 83 -3.74 -5.88 5.50
CA PRO A 83 -4.39 -5.50 6.75
C PRO A 83 -4.27 -6.64 7.77
N GLU A 84 -3.87 -6.28 8.98
CA GLU A 84 -3.83 -7.17 10.13
C GLU A 84 -4.37 -6.43 11.36
N TYR A 85 -5.17 -7.10 12.18
CA TYR A 85 -5.57 -6.59 13.48
C TYR A 85 -4.55 -7.04 14.52
N ALA A 86 -3.93 -6.07 15.18
CA ALA A 86 -3.00 -6.31 16.28
C ALA A 86 -3.59 -5.74 17.58
N THR A 87 -3.38 -6.44 18.70
CA THR A 87 -3.74 -5.91 20.02
C THR A 87 -2.63 -4.98 20.51
N LEU A 88 -2.90 -3.68 20.55
CA LEU A 88 -2.01 -2.66 21.10
C LEU A 88 -2.69 -2.00 22.31
N ASP A 89 -2.01 -1.98 23.46
CA ASP A 89 -2.53 -1.41 24.71
C ASP A 89 -3.95 -1.88 25.10
N GLY A 90 -4.26 -3.15 24.80
CA GLY A 90 -5.56 -3.77 25.09
C GLY A 90 -6.69 -3.40 24.14
N LYS A 91 -6.39 -2.72 23.01
CA LYS A 91 -7.33 -2.42 21.93
C LYS A 91 -6.91 -3.12 20.65
N GLU A 92 -7.87 -3.57 19.86
CA GLU A 92 -7.59 -4.05 18.50
C GLU A 92 -7.43 -2.86 17.56
N GLU A 93 -6.27 -2.77 16.92
CA GLU A 93 -5.96 -1.74 15.93
C GLU A 93 -5.61 -2.39 14.60
N LEU A 94 -6.13 -1.80 13.51
CA LEU A 94 -5.79 -2.21 12.16
C LEU A 94 -4.42 -1.64 11.80
N GLN A 95 -3.54 -2.49 11.26
CA GLN A 95 -2.20 -2.11 10.82
C GLN A 95 -1.91 -2.73 9.44
N ALA A 96 -1.02 -2.10 8.66
CA ALA A 96 -0.47 -2.73 7.47
C ALA A 96 0.77 -3.55 7.84
N THR A 97 0.74 -4.85 7.58
CA THR A 97 1.87 -5.74 7.85
C THR A 97 2.48 -6.24 6.55
N ALA A 98 3.81 -6.13 6.40
CA ALA A 98 4.54 -6.77 5.32
C ALA A 98 4.56 -8.30 5.52
N THR A 99 4.03 -9.05 4.57
CA THR A 99 3.86 -10.51 4.65
C THR A 99 4.81 -11.29 3.74
N ILE A 100 5.31 -10.67 2.68
CA ILE A 100 6.29 -11.25 1.75
C ILE A 100 7.32 -10.18 1.45
N ASP A 101 8.60 -10.53 1.53
CA ASP A 101 9.71 -9.71 1.09
C ASP A 101 10.66 -10.58 0.24
N ALA A 102 10.62 -10.42 -1.08
CA ALA A 102 11.32 -11.29 -2.02
C ALA A 102 12.29 -10.49 -2.90
N LEU A 103 13.58 -10.81 -2.82
CA LEU A 103 14.60 -10.27 -3.71
C LEU A 103 14.55 -10.99 -5.07
N VAL A 104 14.25 -10.25 -6.13
CA VAL A 104 14.29 -10.70 -7.51
C VAL A 104 15.47 -10.09 -8.25
N ARG A 105 15.99 -10.83 -9.24
CA ARG A 105 17.00 -10.30 -10.17
C ARG A 105 16.34 -9.89 -11.47
N THR A 106 16.62 -8.68 -11.92
CA THR A 106 16.15 -8.19 -13.22
C THR A 106 17.03 -8.78 -14.34
N ILE A 107 16.43 -8.99 -15.51
CA ILE A 107 17.07 -9.68 -16.65
C ILE A 107 18.14 -8.85 -17.34
#